data_AF-A0A2N2CX84-F1
#
_entry.id   AF-A0A2N2CX84-F1
#
_cell.length_a   1.000
_cell.length_b   1.000
_cell.length_c   1.000
_cell.angle_alpha   90.00
_cell.angle_beta   90.00
_cell.angle_gamma   90.00
#
_symmetry.space_group_name_H-M   'P 1'
#
loop_
_entity.id
_entity.type
_entity.pdbx_description
1 polymer ?
#
loop_
_entity_poly.entity_id
_entity_poly.type
_entity_poly.pdbx_seq_one_letter_code
_entity_poly.pdbx_strand_id
1 'polypeptide(L)'
;MKQPKKMRLPYMNNATAILLTLGINLAIMVALNWGKRFGLVDVLLDAAICGVTTSVINVFFVRRYVTRALENKTLPANLPVSRMMMRLPKNPALFAALCALFFGI
;
A
#
# COMPACT_ATOMS: atom_id res chain seq x y z
N MET A 1 -37.31 10.91 -9.67
CA MET A 1 -36.10 10.14 -10.06
C MET A 1 -34.98 10.47 -9.07
N LYS A 2 -34.57 9.52 -8.21
CA LYS A 2 -33.44 9.70 -7.28
C LYS A 2 -32.15 9.38 -8.03
N GLN A 3 -31.23 10.35 -8.12
CA GLN A 3 -29.94 10.14 -8.77
C GLN A 3 -29.15 9.01 -8.08
N PRO A 4 -28.46 8.14 -8.83
CA PRO A 4 -27.62 7.11 -8.23
C PRO A 4 -26.50 7.79 -7.44
N LYS A 5 -26.52 7.59 -6.13
CA LYS A 5 -25.51 8.02 -5.17
C LYS A 5 -24.16 7.60 -5.74
N LYS A 6 -23.34 8.57 -6.18
CA LYS A 6 -21.97 8.32 -6.69
C LYS A 6 -21.25 7.46 -5.65
N MET A 7 -21.16 6.17 -5.92
CA MET A 7 -20.50 5.19 -5.08
C MET A 7 -19.01 5.49 -5.23
N ARG A 8 -18.55 6.47 -4.43
CA ARG A 8 -17.14 6.80 -4.34
C ARG A 8 -16.44 5.50 -4.00
N LEU A 9 -15.49 5.09 -4.85
CA LEU A 9 -14.50 4.07 -4.51
C LEU A 9 -14.11 4.30 -3.05
N PRO A 10 -13.98 3.27 -2.22
CA PRO A 10 -13.48 3.42 -0.86
C PRO A 10 -12.00 3.78 -0.95
N TYR A 11 -11.72 5.02 -1.37
CA TYR A 11 -10.48 5.73 -1.06
C TYR A 11 -10.53 5.87 0.45
N MET A 12 -9.98 4.85 1.09
CA MET A 12 -9.86 4.71 2.52
C MET A 12 -9.12 5.96 2.98
N ASN A 13 -9.85 6.97 3.46
CA ASN A 13 -9.28 8.17 4.05
C ASN A 13 -8.74 7.80 5.43
N ASN A 14 -7.76 6.91 5.45
CA ASN A 14 -7.13 6.40 6.65
C ASN A 14 -5.90 7.26 6.91
N ALA A 15 -6.16 8.53 7.23
CA ALA A 15 -5.14 9.46 7.72
C ALA A 15 -4.31 8.81 8.83
N THR A 16 -4.92 7.97 9.67
CA THR A 16 -4.23 7.16 10.68
C THR A 16 -3.20 6.20 10.11
N ALA A 17 -3.50 5.48 9.02
CA ALA A 17 -2.53 4.59 8.38
C ALA A 17 -1.41 5.39 7.72
N ILE A 18 -1.74 6.54 7.09
CA ILE A 18 -0.75 7.42 6.50
C ILE A 18 0.18 8.00 7.57
N LEU A 19 -0.36 8.52 8.66
CA LEU A 19 0.39 9.08 9.79
C LEU A 19 1.25 8.02 10.49
N LEU A 20 0.72 6.80 10.68
CA LEU A 20 1.47 5.70 11.28
C LEU A 20 2.65 5.29 10.39
N THR A 21 2.40 5.11 9.10
CA THR A 21 3.43 4.78 8.11
C THR A 21 4.49 5.90 8.03
N LEU A 22 4.05 7.16 7.97
CA LEU A 22 4.95 8.31 7.98
C LEU A 22 5.81 8.35 9.24
N GLY A 23 5.20 8.15 10.42
CA GLY A 23 5.90 8.16 11.71
C GLY A 23 6.93 7.04 11.82
N ILE A 24 6.60 5.83 11.36
CA ILE A 24 7.53 4.69 11.35
C ILE A 24 8.69 4.95 10.39
N ASN A 25 8.41 5.43 9.18
CA ASN A 25 9.45 5.76 8.21
C ASN A 25 10.37 6.87 8.70
N LEU A 26 9.81 7.90 9.34
CA LEU A 26 10.60 8.98 9.93
C LEU A 26 11.48 8.46 11.07
N ALA A 27 10.95 7.60 11.94
CA ALA A 27 11.71 6.99 13.04
C ALA A 27 12.86 6.11 12.52
N ILE A 28 12.63 5.33 11.45
CA ILE A 28 13.65 4.51 10.80
C ILE A 28 14.73 5.39 10.18
N MET A 29 14.33 6.43 9.43
CA MET A 29 15.26 7.37 8.80
C MET A 29 16.15 8.04 9.87
N VAL A 30 15.54 8.51 10.96
CA VAL A 30 16.25 9.13 12.09
C VAL A 30 17.20 8.12 12.75
N ALA A 31 16.74 6.89 13.03
CA ALA A 31 17.57 5.87 13.68
C ALA A 31 18.76 5.41 12.82
N LEU A 32 18.59 5.32 11.50
CA LEU A 32 19.62 4.84 10.58
C LEU A 32 20.62 5.94 10.16
N ASN A 33 20.17 7.20 10.07
CA ASN A 33 20.98 8.31 9.59
C ASN A 33 21.47 9.27 10.70
N TRP A 34 21.21 9.00 11.99
CA TRP A 34 21.73 9.85 13.06
C TRP A 34 23.26 9.86 13.09
N GLY A 35 23.87 10.97 12.67
CA GLY A 35 25.32 11.20 12.76
C GLY A 35 26.17 10.54 11.65
N LYS A 36 25.57 9.98 10.59
CA LYS A 36 26.30 9.42 9.45
C LYS A 36 26.44 10.43 8.30
N ARG A 37 27.47 10.25 7.46
CA ARG A 37 27.62 10.97 6.19
C ARG A 37 26.71 10.32 5.15
N PHE A 38 25.91 11.12 4.46
CA PHE A 38 24.99 10.67 3.41
C PHE A 38 25.75 10.05 2.23
N GLY A 39 25.84 8.73 2.21
CA GLY A 39 26.30 7.95 1.07
C GLY A 39 25.12 7.47 0.21
N LEU A 40 25.37 7.28 -1.08
CA LEU A 40 24.36 6.77 -2.02
C LEU A 40 23.85 5.37 -1.61
N VAL A 41 24.73 4.56 -1.02
CA VAL A 41 24.41 3.22 -0.48
C VAL A 41 23.48 3.31 0.74
N ASP A 42 23.70 4.27 1.63
CA ASP A 42 22.85 4.45 2.82
C ASP A 42 21.43 4.89 2.40
N VAL A 43 21.32 5.72 1.37
CA VAL A 43 20.02 6.14 0.81
C VAL A 43 19.28 4.96 0.18
N LEU A 44 19.96 4.10 -0.58
CA LEU A 44 19.32 2.90 -1.15
C LEU A 44 18.85 1.94 -0.04
N LEU A 45 19.67 1.76 1.00
CA LEU A 45 19.38 0.83 2.08
C LEU A 45 18.21 1.35 2.95
N ASP A 46 18.17 2.66 3.21
CA ASP A 46 17.04 3.32 3.88
C ASP A 46 15.77 3.23 3.04
N ALA A 47 15.85 3.50 1.72
CA ALA A 47 14.70 3.37 0.81
C ALA A 47 14.15 1.94 0.76
N ALA A 48 15.02 0.93 0.74
CA ALA A 48 14.64 -0.47 0.76
C ALA A 48 13.93 -0.84 2.07
N ILE A 49 14.51 -0.48 3.23
CA ILE A 49 13.90 -0.74 4.54
C ILE A 49 12.56 -0.01 4.66
N CYS A 50 12.54 1.29 4.36
CA CYS A 50 11.35 2.14 4.42
C CYS A 50 10.23 1.60 3.50
N GLY A 51 10.57 1.20 2.27
CA GLY A 51 9.65 0.61 1.31
C GLY A 51 9.05 -0.71 1.79
N VAL A 52 9.88 -1.63 2.30
CA VAL A 52 9.42 -2.92 2.84
C VAL A 52 8.50 -2.69 4.04
N THR A 53 8.92 -1.86 4.99
CA THR A 53 8.16 -1.59 6.22
C THR A 53 6.80 -0.97 5.89
N THR A 54 6.79 0.05 5.01
CA THR A 54 5.57 0.70 4.53
C THR A 54 4.63 -0.27 3.85
N SER A 55 5.16 -1.14 2.98
CA SER A 55 4.37 -2.12 2.24
C SER A 55 3.71 -3.12 3.19
N VAL A 56 4.46 -3.65 4.18
CA VAL A 56 3.93 -4.58 5.19
C VAL A 56 2.80 -3.93 6.00
N ILE A 57 2.99 -2.71 6.48
CA ILE A 57 1.99 -1.99 7.27
C ILE A 57 0.73 -1.73 6.42
N ASN A 58 0.90 -1.18 5.21
CA ASN A 58 -0.23 -0.90 4.32
C ASN A 58 -0.99 -2.16 3.95
N VAL A 59 -0.31 -3.25 3.58
CA VAL A 59 -0.95 -4.53 3.26
C VAL A 59 -1.73 -5.06 4.46
N PHE A 60 -1.19 -4.96 5.67
CA PHE A 60 -1.90 -5.38 6.88
C PHE A 60 -3.18 -4.57 7.12
N PHE A 61 -3.10 -3.23 7.04
CA PHE A 61 -4.26 -2.36 7.23
C PHE A 61 -5.32 -2.56 6.15
N VAL A 62 -4.91 -2.63 4.88
CA VAL A 62 -5.81 -2.89 3.75
C VAL A 62 -6.48 -4.25 3.90
N ARG A 63 -5.72 -5.31 4.24
CA ARG A 63 -6.28 -6.65 4.46
C ARG A 63 -7.32 -6.62 5.57
N ARG A 64 -7.01 -6.01 6.72
CA ARG A 64 -7.95 -5.90 7.84
C ARG A 64 -9.22 -5.14 7.46
N TYR A 65 -9.09 -4.06 6.69
CA TYR A 65 -10.23 -3.29 6.22
C TYR A 65 -11.09 -4.09 5.23
N VAL A 66 -10.47 -4.76 4.26
CA VAL A 66 -11.16 -5.61 3.29
C VAL A 66 -11.88 -6.76 3.98
N THR A 67 -11.25 -7.45 4.92
CA THR A 67 -11.89 -8.52 5.71
C THR A 67 -13.09 -7.99 6.49
N ARG A 68 -12.96 -6.85 7.18
CA ARG A 68 -14.10 -6.22 7.88
C ARG A 68 -15.22 -5.79 6.93
N ALA A 69 -14.87 -5.27 5.75
CA ALA A 69 -15.86 -4.86 4.74
C ALA A 69 -16.57 -6.07 4.11
N LEU A 70 -15.90 -7.22 4.05
CA LEU A 70 -16.46 -8.51 3.63
C LEU A 70 -17.42 -9.06 4.68
N GLU A 71 -17.02 -9.07 5.94
CA GLU A 71 -17.87 -9.47 7.08
C GLU A 71 -19.14 -8.62 7.16
N ASN A 72 -19.01 -7.31 6.93
CA ASN A 72 -20.15 -6.38 6.96
C ASN A 72 -20.99 -6.37 5.67
N LYS A 73 -20.68 -7.21 4.67
CA LYS A 73 -21.35 -7.23 3.35
C LYS A 73 -21.42 -5.86 2.65
N THR A 74 -20.52 -4.95 3.01
CA THR A 74 -20.46 -3.58 2.46
C THR A 74 -19.57 -3.46 1.22
N LEU A 75 -18.87 -4.55 0.86
CA LEU A 75 -18.14 -4.60 -0.40
C LEU A 75 -19.12 -4.55 -1.57
N PRO A 76 -19.02 -3.56 -2.49
CA PRO A 76 -19.89 -3.51 -3.65
C PRO A 76 -19.67 -4.77 -4.49
N ALA A 77 -20.76 -5.49 -4.77
CA ALA A 77 -20.74 -6.73 -5.56
C ALA A 77 -20.10 -6.54 -6.95
N ASN A 78 -20.12 -5.30 -7.47
CA ASN A 78 -19.47 -4.88 -8.70
C ASN A 78 -18.34 -3.89 -8.40
N LEU A 79 -17.18 -4.39 -8.01
CA LEU A 79 -15.95 -3.59 -8.05
C LEU A 79 -15.66 -3.25 -9.51
N PRO A 80 -15.51 -1.97 -9.89
CA PRO A 80 -15.13 -1.60 -11.24
C PRO A 80 -13.69 -2.04 -11.49
N VAL A 81 -13.51 -3.27 -11.95
CA VAL A 81 -12.21 -3.79 -12.40
C VAL A 81 -11.91 -3.18 -13.76
N SER A 82 -10.80 -2.45 -13.86
CA SER A 82 -10.29 -2.01 -15.16
C SER A 82 -9.86 -3.22 -15.98
N ARG A 83 -9.89 -3.12 -17.32
CA ARG A 83 -9.42 -4.19 -18.23
C ARG A 83 -7.97 -4.61 -17.94
N MET A 84 -7.15 -3.68 -17.46
CA MET A 84 -5.78 -3.94 -17.04
C MET A 84 -5.74 -4.82 -15.78
N MET A 85 -6.59 -4.52 -14.80
CA MET A 85 -6.66 -5.26 -13.54
C MET A 85 -7.13 -6.71 -13.74
N MET A 86 -8.01 -6.95 -14.73
CA MET A 86 -8.43 -8.31 -15.11
C MET A 86 -7.33 -9.13 -15.79
N ARG A 87 -6.31 -8.47 -16.38
CA ARG A 87 -5.17 -9.12 -17.03
C ARG A 87 -4.00 -9.39 -16.09
N LEU A 88 -4.09 -8.96 -14.82
CA LEU A 88 -3.03 -9.19 -13.85
C LEU A 88 -2.91 -10.68 -13.50
N PRO A 89 -1.68 -11.17 -13.24
CA PRO A 89 -1.48 -12.53 -12.77
C PRO A 89 -2.29 -12.78 -11.50
N LYS A 90 -3.15 -13.80 -11.50
CA LYS A 90 -3.88 -14.23 -10.30
C LYS A 90 -2.98 -14.94 -9.28
N ASN A 91 -1.83 -15.43 -9.72
CA ASN A 91 -0.83 -16.02 -8.85
C ASN A 91 -0.09 -14.88 -8.10
N PRO A 92 -0.15 -14.84 -6.76
CA PRO A 92 0.44 -13.77 -5.97
C PRO A 92 1.96 -13.65 -6.15
N ALA A 93 2.66 -14.77 -6.39
CA ALA A 93 4.11 -14.75 -6.63
C ALA A 93 4.46 -14.10 -7.97
N LEU A 94 3.71 -14.40 -9.02
CA LEU A 94 3.90 -13.77 -10.34
C LEU A 94 3.55 -12.29 -10.31
N PHE A 95 2.48 -11.93 -9.60
CA PHE A 95 2.11 -10.52 -9.41
C PHE A 95 3.19 -9.77 -8.63
N ALA A 96 3.71 -10.35 -7.55
CA ALA A 96 4.81 -9.76 -6.78
C ALA A 96 6.08 -9.58 -7.62
N ALA A 97 6.45 -10.57 -8.44
CA ALA A 97 7.57 -10.48 -9.35
C ALA A 97 7.39 -9.36 -10.40
N LEU A 98 6.17 -9.23 -10.94
CA LEU A 98 5.84 -8.19 -11.92
C LEU A 98 5.88 -6.79 -11.27
N CYS A 99 5.39 -6.64 -10.04
CA CYS A 99 5.52 -5.41 -9.28
C CYS A 99 6.99 -5.08 -8.94
N ALA A 100 7.77 -6.08 -8.52
CA ALA A 100 9.20 -5.89 -8.25
C ALA A 100 9.97 -5.46 -9.51
N LEU A 101 9.60 -6.00 -10.68
CA LEU A 101 10.23 -5.64 -11.95
C LEU A 101 9.86 -4.22 -12.41
N PHE A 102 8.63 -3.76 -12.18
CA PHE A 102 8.18 -2.43 -12.58
C PHE A 102 8.51 -1.30 -11.59
N PHE A 103 8.58 -1.60 -10.29
CA PHE A 103 8.77 -0.60 -9.23
C PHE A 103 10.09 -0.76 -8.46
N GLY A 104 10.86 -1.82 -8.72
CA GLY A 104 12.16 -2.06 -8.08
C GLY A 104 13.37 -1.54 -8.88
N ILE A 105 13.13 -0.88 -10.02
CA ILE A 105 14.09 -0.12 -10.83
C ILE A 105 13.86 1.36 -10.59
#